data_AF-A0A8J3SC49-F1
#
_entry.id   AF-A0A8J3SC49-F1
#
_cell.length_a   1.000
_cell.length_b   1.000
_cell.length_c   1.000
_cell.angle_alpha   90.00
_cell.angle_beta   90.00
_cell.angle_gamma   90.00
#
_symmetry.space_group_name_H-M   'P 1'
#
loop_
_entity.id
_entity.type
_entity.pdbx_description
1 polymer ?
#
loop_
_entity_poly.entity_id
_entity_poly.type
_entity_poly.pdbx_seq_one_letter_code
_entity_poly.pdbx_strand_id
1 'polypeptide(L)'
;MPEQIPVRSVRTGGIDHMYVPTPEEAQVEALRRERDGYVRRGLDDRAEQVAAELRRLGAEEAAGGEAERVAPAAPPLENAAENAPRQRTARGRK
;
A
#
# COMPACT_ATOMS: atom_id res chain seq x y z
N MET A 1 11.41 5.82 -15.38
CA MET A 1 12.09 5.29 -14.17
C MET A 1 11.39 5.92 -12.98
N PRO A 2 10.82 5.13 -12.06
CA PRO A 2 10.19 5.66 -10.86
C PRO A 2 11.19 6.45 -10.03
N GLU A 3 10.74 7.57 -9.48
CA GLU A 3 11.60 8.50 -8.74
C GLU A 3 11.56 8.14 -7.25
N GLN A 4 12.73 7.86 -6.68
CA GLN A 4 12.86 7.65 -5.24
C GLN A 4 13.25 8.97 -4.60
N ILE A 5 12.34 9.54 -3.82
CA ILE A 5 12.56 10.82 -3.15
C ILE A 5 13.05 10.55 -1.74
N PRO A 6 14.22 11.08 -1.32
CA PRO A 6 14.66 11.00 0.06
C PRO A 6 13.76 11.89 0.93
N VAL A 7 13.10 11.29 1.92
CA VAL A 7 12.23 11.98 2.87
C VAL A 7 12.85 11.86 4.25
N ARG A 8 12.99 12.97 4.95
CA ARG A 8 13.56 12.96 6.30
C ARG A 8 12.47 12.71 7.33
N SER A 9 12.61 11.64 8.11
CA SER A 9 11.74 11.37 9.25
C SER A 9 11.86 12.48 10.29
N VAL A 10 10.74 13.14 10.58
CA VAL A 10 10.66 14.22 11.58
C VAL A 10 10.97 13.70 13.00
N ARG A 11 10.66 12.43 13.28
CA ARG A 11 10.78 11.84 14.63
C ARG A 11 12.15 11.25 14.91
N THR A 12 12.78 10.63 13.91
CA THR A 12 14.06 9.91 14.08
C THR A 12 15.24 10.59 13.39
N GLY A 13 14.98 11.59 12.55
CA GLY A 13 16.01 12.30 11.79
C GLY A 13 16.64 11.51 10.64
N GLY A 14 16.25 10.24 10.46
CA GLY A 14 16.71 9.35 9.40
C GLY A 14 16.16 9.72 8.02
N ILE A 15 16.83 9.25 6.96
CA ILE A 15 16.39 9.41 5.57
C ILE A 15 15.70 8.12 5.14
N ASP A 16 14.41 8.22 4.87
CA ASP A 16 13.62 7.19 4.23
C ASP A 16 13.51 7.49 2.74
N HIS A 17 13.23 6.48 1.92
CA HIS A 17 13.02 6.67 0.49
C HIS A 17 11.55 6.40 0.18
N MET A 18 10.87 7.40 -0.37
CA MET A 18 9.51 7.24 -0.84
C MET A 18 9.54 6.92 -2.32
N TYR A 19 8.86 5.83 -2.70
CA TYR A 19 8.64 5.48 -4.09
C TYR A 19 7.49 6.32 -4.64
N VAL A 20 7.78 7.15 -5.65
CA VAL A 20 6.74 7.85 -6.40
C VAL A 20 6.48 7.05 -7.68
N PRO A 21 5.27 6.49 -7.85
CA PRO A 21 4.92 5.79 -9.07
C PRO A 21 4.95 6.76 -10.24
N THR A 22 5.38 6.27 -11.39
CA THR A 22 5.24 6.99 -12.65
C THR A 22 3.75 7.19 -12.98
N PRO A 23 3.41 8.18 -13.83
CA PRO A 23 2.02 8.39 -14.25
C PRO A 23 1.36 7.13 -14.82
N GLU A 24 2.12 6.32 -15.55
CA GLU A 24 1.67 5.06 -16.13
C GLU A 24 1.39 4.00 -15.05
N GLU A 25 2.28 3.83 -14.07
CA GLU A 25 2.07 2.92 -12.93
C GLU A 25 0.85 3.34 -12.10
N ALA A 26 0.67 4.65 -11.89
CA ALA A 26 -0.49 5.19 -11.19
C ALA A 26 -1.80 4.95 -11.97
N GLN A 27 -1.77 5.09 -13.29
CA GLN A 27 -2.91 4.80 -14.16
C GLN A 27 -3.29 3.31 -14.11
N VAL A 28 -2.30 2.42 -14.22
CA VAL A 28 -2.51 0.97 -14.10
C VAL A 28 -3.12 0.60 -12.75
N GLU A 29 -2.61 1.19 -11.66
CA GLU A 29 -3.17 0.94 -10.33
C GLU A 29 -4.61 1.44 -10.19
N ALA A 30 -4.93 2.60 -10.76
CA ALA A 30 -6.29 3.13 -10.79
C ALA A 30 -7.25 2.20 -11.53
N LEU A 31 -6.86 1.71 -12.72
CA LEU A 31 -7.65 0.76 -13.51
C LEU A 31 -7.86 -0.57 -12.77
N ARG A 32 -6.85 -1.07 -12.03
CA ARG A 32 -7.02 -2.28 -11.20
C ARG A 32 -8.07 -2.08 -10.12
N ARG A 33 -8.01 -0.96 -9.39
CA ARG A 33 -9.00 -0.61 -8.35
C ARG A 33 -10.40 -0.45 -8.93
N GLU A 34 -10.50 0.15 -10.12
CA GLU A 34 -11.77 0.32 -10.83
C GLU A 34 -12.38 -1.03 -11.22
N ARG A 35 -11.60 -1.92 -11.84
CA ARG A 35 -12.01 -3.30 -12.16
C ARG A 35 -12.56 -4.02 -10.93
N ASP A 36 -11.81 -4.01 -9.82
CA ASP A 36 -12.21 -4.65 -8.57
C ASP A 36 -13.51 -4.03 -8.00
N GLY A 37 -13.68 -2.72 -8.18
CA GLY A 37 -14.90 -2.01 -7.85
C GLY A 37 -16.11 -2.49 -8.65
N TYR A 38 -15.95 -2.76 -9.95
CA TYR A 38 -16.99 -3.31 -10.81
C TYR A 38 -17.32 -4.76 -10.47
N VAL A 39 -16.31 -5.60 -10.24
CA VAL A 39 -16.50 -7.00 -9.83
C VAL A 39 -17.30 -7.09 -8.53
N ARG A 40 -16.96 -6.29 -7.52
CA ARG A 40 -17.70 -6.25 -6.24
C ARG A 40 -19.17 -5.81 -6.39
N ARG A 41 -19.50 -5.11 -7.47
CA ARG A 41 -20.86 -4.63 -7.78
C ARG A 41 -21.61 -5.56 -8.75
N GLY A 42 -20.98 -6.64 -9.23
CA GLY A 42 -21.56 -7.54 -10.24
C GLY A 42 -21.71 -6.89 -11.62
N LEU A 43 -20.85 -5.91 -11.94
CA LEU A 43 -20.83 -5.22 -13.24
C LEU A 43 -19.80 -5.87 -14.16
N ASP A 44 -20.03 -7.12 -14.52
CA ASP A 44 -19.05 -7.98 -15.19
C ASP A 44 -18.63 -7.42 -16.56
N ASP A 45 -19.57 -6.92 -17.37
CA ASP A 45 -19.27 -6.28 -18.66
C ASP A 45 -18.30 -5.09 -18.53
N ARG A 46 -18.42 -4.32 -17.44
CA ARG A 46 -17.55 -3.16 -17.17
C ARG A 46 -16.20 -3.61 -16.65
N ALA A 47 -16.16 -4.64 -15.81
CA ALA A 47 -14.92 -5.25 -15.36
C ALA A 47 -14.12 -5.82 -16.55
N GLU A 48 -14.79 -6.45 -17.51
CA GLU A 48 -14.16 -6.97 -18.73
C GLU A 48 -13.59 -5.86 -19.62
N GLN A 49 -14.30 -4.74 -19.77
CA GLN A 49 -13.81 -3.57 -20.51
C GLN A 49 -12.50 -3.05 -19.90
N VAL A 50 -12.46 -2.88 -18.58
CA VAL A 50 -11.26 -2.41 -17.87
C VAL A 50 -10.15 -3.47 -17.94
N ALA A 51 -10.47 -4.76 -17.88
CA ALA A 51 -9.49 -5.83 -18.06
C ALA A 51 -8.88 -5.84 -19.48
N ALA A 52 -9.67 -5.53 -20.52
CA ALA A 52 -9.16 -5.36 -21.88
C ALA A 52 -8.24 -4.13 -22.00
N GLU A 53 -8.54 -3.05 -21.29
CA GLU A 53 -7.68 -1.87 -21.23
C GLU A 53 -6.35 -2.16 -20.52
N LEU A 54 -6.39 -2.84 -19.37
CA LEU A 54 -5.20 -3.30 -18.66
C LEU A 54 -4.32 -4.21 -19.54
N ARG A 55 -4.91 -5.08 -20.36
CA ARG A 55 -4.20 -5.90 -21.34
C ARG A 55 -3.51 -5.06 -22.42
N ARG A 56 -4.18 -4.03 -22.94
CA ARG A 56 -3.59 -3.11 -23.94
C ARG A 56 -2.38 -2.37 -23.38
N LEU A 57 -2.40 -2.05 -22.09
CA LEU A 57 -1.28 -1.41 -21.39
C LEU A 57 -0.18 -2.41 -20.99
N GLY A 58 -0.30 -3.70 -21.34
CA GLY A 58 0.67 -4.73 -20.95
C GLY A 58 0.71 -4.99 -19.44
N ALA A 59 -0.31 -4.54 -18.70
CA ALA A 59 -0.38 -4.59 -17.25
C ALA A 59 -1.24 -5.75 -16.72
N GLU A 60 -1.54 -6.72 -17.58
CA GLU A 60 -2.23 -7.95 -17.21
C GLU A 60 -1.41 -8.62 -16.09
N GLU A 61 -2.02 -8.76 -14.91
CA GLU A 61 -1.42 -9.55 -13.83
C GLU A 61 -1.15 -10.94 -14.40
N ALA A 62 0.14 -11.29 -14.54
CA ALA A 62 0.52 -12.68 -14.56
C ALA A 62 -0.14 -13.31 -13.33
N ALA A 63 -1.18 -14.11 -13.56
CA ALA A 63 -1.84 -14.88 -12.53
C ALA A 63 -0.83 -15.92 -12.03
N GLY A 64 0.04 -15.52 -11.10
CA GLY A 64 1.12 -16.31 -10.55
C GLY A 64 2.51 -15.80 -10.93
N GLY A 65 3.20 -15.20 -9.96
CA GLY A 65 4.67 -15.12 -9.95
C GLY A 65 5.24 -13.73 -10.21
N GLU A 66 5.98 -13.25 -9.21
CA GLU A 66 7.13 -12.34 -9.33
C GLU A 66 6.91 -10.99 -10.03
N ALA A 67 6.30 -10.06 -9.31
CA ALA A 67 7.00 -8.80 -9.09
C ALA A 67 7.17 -8.65 -7.58
N GLU A 68 8.19 -9.36 -7.09
CA GLU A 68 8.80 -9.19 -5.79
C GLU A 68 9.12 -7.68 -5.59
N ARG A 69 8.14 -6.92 -5.10
CA ARG A 69 8.44 -5.69 -4.38
C ARG A 69 9.11 -6.17 -3.12
N VAL A 70 10.42 -6.35 -3.19
CA VAL A 70 11.33 -6.45 -2.04
C VAL A 70 11.08 -5.19 -1.22
N ALA A 71 10.11 -5.27 -0.31
CA ALA A 71 10.08 -4.40 0.84
C ALA A 71 11.40 -4.69 1.56
N PRO A 72 12.30 -3.70 1.76
CA PRO A 72 13.47 -3.95 2.59
C PRO A 72 12.96 -4.43 3.94
N ALA A 73 13.43 -5.62 4.33
CA ALA A 73 13.04 -6.32 5.53
C ALA A 73 12.91 -5.33 6.69
N ALA A 74 11.74 -5.30 7.33
CA ALA A 74 11.57 -4.56 8.57
C ALA A 74 12.70 -4.99 9.53
N PRO A 75 13.47 -4.05 10.11
CA PRO A 75 14.50 -4.43 11.07
C PRO A 75 13.82 -5.18 12.23
N PRO A 76 14.50 -6.18 12.82
CA PRO A 76 13.92 -6.97 13.89
C PRO A 76 13.49 -6.04 15.02
N LEU A 77 12.21 -6.13 15.41
CA LEU A 77 11.66 -5.44 16.57
C LEU A 77 12.22 -6.08 17.84
N GLU A 78 13.49 -5.84 18.11
CA GLU A 78 14.06 -6.07 19.43
C GLU A 78 13.62 -4.90 20.31
N ASN A 79 12.55 -5.14 21.08
CA ASN A 79 12.21 -4.56 22.39
C ASN A 79 10.70 -4.67 22.62
N ALA A 80 10.27 -5.85 23.07
CA ALA A 80 9.00 -6.00 23.78
C ALA A 80 9.12 -5.28 25.13
N ALA A 81 8.92 -3.96 25.13
CA ALA A 81 8.73 -3.20 26.36
C ALA A 81 7.31 -3.49 26.87
N GLU A 82 7.26 -4.41 27.82
CA GLU A 82 6.14 -4.81 28.66
C GLU A 82 5.33 -3.57 29.12
N ASN A 83 4.19 -3.32 28.48
CA ASN A 83 3.33 -2.19 28.83
C ASN A 83 2.40 -2.64 29.97
N ALA A 84 2.86 -2.53 31.21
CA ALA A 84 2.05 -2.76 32.39
C ALA A 84 0.84 -1.77 32.41
N PRO A 85 -0.38 -2.24 32.70
CA PRO A 85 -1.56 -1.37 32.69
C PRO A 85 -1.48 -0.33 33.82
N ARG A 86 -1.46 0.95 33.45
CA ARG A 86 -1.56 2.06 34.40
C ARG A 86 -2.97 2.10 35.01
N GLN A 87 -3.05 1.83 36.31
CA GLN A 87 -4.28 1.90 37.09
C GLN A 87 -4.97 3.27 36.98
N ARG A 88 -6.25 3.28 36.62
CA ARG A 88 -7.14 4.45 36.75
C ARG A 88 -7.48 4.65 38.23
N THR A 89 -6.85 5.62 38.88
CA THR A 89 -7.36 6.09 40.17
C THR A 89 -8.63 6.91 39.95
N ALA A 90 -9.74 6.40 40.47
CA ALA A 90 -10.99 7.13 40.61
C ALA A 90 -10.84 8.29 41.61
N ARG A 91 -11.22 9.50 41.21
CA ARG A 91 -11.71 10.58 42.07
C ARG A 91 -12.96 11.10 41.37
N GLY A 92 -14.13 11.16 41.96
CA GLY A 92 -14.43 11.36 43.37
C GLY A 92 -15.46 12.48 43.40
N ARG A 93 -16.71 12.08 43.59
CA ARG A 93 -17.94 12.87 43.78
C ARG A 93 -17.73 14.09 44.68
N LYS A 94 -18.23 15.26 44.26
CA LYS A 94 -19.14 16.12 45.03
C LYS A 94 -19.71 17.20 44.13
#